data_AF-A0A0F9VB70-F1
#
_entry.id   AF-A0A0F9VB70-F1
#
_cell.length_a   1.000
_cell.length_b   1.000
_cell.length_c   1.000
_cell.angle_alpha   90.00
_cell.angle_beta   90.00
_cell.angle_gamma   90.00
#
_symmetry.space_group_name_H-M   'P 1'
#
loop_
_entity.id
_entity.type
_entity.pdbx_description
1 polymer ?
#
loop_
_entity_poly.entity_id
_entity_poly.type
_entity_poly.pdbx_seq_one_letter_code
_entity_poly.pdbx_strand_id
1 'polypeptide(L)'
;MKLGVGIGSINIAEHSPSWRKQFLRESNAIRSAMSDKYIYIDHVGSTSVKGLSSKPIIDILISLTDWKSAAEIVTKLEGLGYCISEKCDDVPRYFLTKYSSNDSGCFHVHICQPHCRWGRDMLIFRNELESDSELALNYVSLKKQLAKNYYEDVTSYMLGKKDFIESRLRETASEFSVNKLLAHQRAESDKAERLQIFMMLAQLLIALTAAVSVYSRDNKYLFLAAIFGFIIMLFWLFFSKAQQRYRSSGDQARRAVLIMSGLGLEPPAGQKLRISDGFNATISKKTLRREEDHFSSREAPSYKRLSEMIEESSYWTRDLQQASAKVMIITLLFLAAIVSVIGGAAIASLESNSLMSLSRAMIAIMIFVISSDSLGLLLAYRSSAVTIDEIFKRVENVASRGYSESDVLLLMSDYNAAIERAPTPLPWIYKFRQRRLSLRWQAYVEAKLSSKTGI
;
A
#
# COMPACT_ATOMS: atom_id res chain seq x y z
N MET A 1 -9.01 -38.76 40.86
CA MET A 1 -9.19 -39.69 39.73
C MET A 1 -8.07 -39.42 38.74
N LYS A 2 -7.12 -40.37 38.58
CA LYS A 2 -5.94 -40.21 37.71
C LYS A 2 -6.43 -40.13 36.25
N LEU A 3 -6.13 -39.03 35.56
CA LEU A 3 -6.29 -38.88 34.11
C LEU A 3 -5.32 -39.85 33.42
N GLY A 4 -5.80 -41.06 33.12
CA GLY A 4 -5.05 -42.05 32.37
C GLY A 4 -5.36 -41.93 30.89
N VAL A 5 -4.48 -41.27 30.12
CA VAL A 5 -3.94 -41.70 28.80
C VAL A 5 -2.68 -40.85 28.57
N GLY A 6 -1.56 -41.47 28.18
CA GLY A 6 -0.24 -40.83 28.05
C GLY A 6 -0.15 -39.75 26.97
N ILE A 7 -0.41 -38.49 27.34
CA ILE A 7 -0.17 -37.29 26.50
C ILE A 7 0.96 -36.44 27.15
N GLY A 8 1.94 -37.11 27.76
CA GLY A 8 3.11 -36.44 28.31
C GLY A 8 4.12 -36.04 27.23
N SER A 9 4.22 -36.80 26.15
CA SER A 9 5.29 -36.64 25.16
C SER A 9 4.89 -35.85 23.92
N ILE A 10 5.77 -34.94 23.50
CA ILE A 10 5.61 -34.13 22.30
C ILE A 10 6.24 -34.87 21.11
N ASN A 11 5.42 -35.60 20.36
CA ASN A 11 5.85 -36.28 19.14
C ASN A 11 5.36 -35.54 17.87
N ILE A 12 6.28 -35.20 16.98
CA ILE A 12 5.99 -34.56 15.68
C ILE A 12 6.00 -35.66 14.62
N ALA A 13 4.83 -35.93 14.04
CA ALA A 13 4.67 -36.87 12.94
C ALA A 13 4.76 -36.15 11.58
N GLU A 14 5.19 -36.89 10.56
CA GLU A 14 5.11 -36.42 9.18
C GLU A 14 3.65 -36.25 8.74
N HIS A 15 3.43 -35.37 7.76
CA HIS A 15 2.09 -35.07 7.30
C HIS A 15 1.35 -36.32 6.79
N SER A 16 0.13 -36.54 7.29
CA SER A 16 -0.71 -37.64 6.85
C SER A 16 -1.99 -37.15 6.15
N PRO A 17 -2.30 -37.64 4.93
CA PRO A 17 -3.59 -37.41 4.29
C PRO A 17 -4.79 -37.92 5.11
N SER A 18 -4.57 -38.81 6.09
CA SER A 18 -5.62 -39.29 6.99
C SER A 18 -6.17 -38.18 7.89
N TRP A 19 -5.40 -37.13 8.18
CA TRP A 19 -5.84 -36.02 9.05
C TRP A 19 -7.04 -35.29 8.48
N ARG A 20 -7.07 -35.04 7.16
CA ARG A 20 -8.24 -34.46 6.49
C ARG A 20 -9.46 -35.39 6.58
N LYS A 21 -9.25 -36.71 6.49
CA LYS A 21 -10.35 -37.69 6.64
C LYS A 21 -10.88 -37.72 8.08
N GLN A 22 -10.00 -37.65 9.08
CA GLN A 22 -10.37 -37.56 10.50
C GLN A 22 -11.15 -36.27 10.78
N PHE A 23 -10.66 -35.12 10.30
CA PHE A 23 -11.39 -33.85 10.37
C PHE A 23 -12.79 -33.94 9.77
N LEU A 24 -12.92 -34.46 8.54
CA LEU A 24 -14.23 -34.55 7.88
C LEU A 24 -15.21 -35.45 8.64
N ARG A 25 -14.74 -36.59 9.16
CA ARG A 25 -15.57 -37.49 9.98
C ARG A 25 -16.05 -36.79 11.25
N GLU A 26 -15.14 -36.16 11.99
CA GLU A 26 -15.48 -35.50 13.25
C GLU A 26 -16.35 -34.25 13.01
N SER A 27 -16.05 -33.46 11.98
CA SER A 27 -16.87 -32.31 11.57
C SER A 27 -18.30 -32.73 11.23
N ASN A 28 -18.49 -33.88 10.55
CA ASN A 28 -19.81 -34.41 10.26
C ASN A 28 -20.53 -34.91 11.53
N ALA A 29 -19.82 -35.54 12.46
CA ALA A 29 -20.39 -35.95 13.75
C ALA A 29 -20.84 -34.73 14.56
N ILE A 30 -20.01 -33.68 14.61
CA ILE A 30 -20.34 -32.40 15.25
C ILE A 30 -21.57 -31.78 14.58
N ARG A 31 -21.59 -31.64 13.23
CA ARG A 31 -22.75 -31.09 12.52
C ARG A 31 -24.04 -31.85 12.82
N SER A 32 -23.98 -33.18 12.83
CA SER A 32 -25.14 -34.03 13.10
C SER A 32 -25.70 -33.81 14.51
N ALA A 33 -24.84 -33.62 15.51
CA ALA A 33 -25.25 -33.33 16.89
C ALA A 33 -25.86 -31.92 17.07
N MET A 34 -25.60 -31.00 16.14
CA MET A 34 -26.05 -29.61 16.22
C MET A 34 -27.43 -29.39 15.59
N SER A 35 -27.94 -30.41 14.89
CA SER A 35 -29.31 -30.67 14.40
C SER A 35 -29.95 -29.60 13.50
N ASP A 36 -29.85 -28.30 13.80
CA ASP A 36 -30.41 -27.19 13.00
C ASP A 36 -29.65 -25.86 13.15
N LYS A 37 -28.59 -25.81 13.96
CA LYS A 37 -27.82 -24.57 14.15
C LYS A 37 -26.84 -24.36 13.01
N TYR A 38 -26.93 -23.19 12.38
CA TYR A 38 -25.98 -22.77 11.38
C TYR A 38 -24.64 -22.42 12.05
N ILE A 39 -23.72 -23.38 12.01
CA ILE A 39 -22.36 -23.24 12.53
C ILE A 39 -21.35 -23.36 11.40
N TYR A 40 -20.32 -22.52 11.46
CA TYR A 40 -19.16 -22.67 10.59
C TYR A 40 -18.13 -23.54 11.28
N ILE A 41 -17.65 -24.57 10.59
CA ILE A 41 -16.63 -25.48 11.09
C ILE A 41 -15.46 -25.48 10.11
N ASP A 42 -14.30 -25.04 10.59
CA ASP A 42 -13.07 -24.95 9.82
C ASP A 42 -12.01 -25.92 10.36
N HIS A 43 -11.27 -26.56 9.46
CA HIS A 43 -10.02 -27.24 9.81
C HIS A 43 -8.94 -26.17 9.95
N VAL A 44 -8.38 -26.04 11.15
CA VAL A 44 -7.33 -25.08 11.47
C VAL A 44 -6.10 -25.79 12.03
N GLY A 45 -5.12 -25.03 12.47
CA GLY A 45 -3.87 -25.58 13.01
C GLY A 45 -3.02 -26.28 11.95
N SER A 46 -1.91 -26.88 12.40
CA SER A 46 -0.91 -27.43 11.48
C SER A 46 -1.40 -28.65 10.68
N THR A 47 -2.34 -29.44 11.21
CA THR A 47 -2.85 -30.64 10.52
C THR A 47 -3.75 -30.32 9.33
N SER A 48 -4.22 -29.07 9.22
CA SER A 48 -4.99 -28.57 8.08
C SER A 48 -4.14 -28.21 6.86
N VAL A 49 -2.83 -27.99 7.05
CA VAL A 49 -1.91 -27.58 5.98
C VAL A 49 -1.28 -28.81 5.33
N LYS A 50 -1.42 -28.93 4.01
CA LYS A 50 -0.89 -30.06 3.25
C LYS A 50 0.64 -30.10 3.32
N GLY A 51 1.20 -31.26 3.66
CA GLY A 51 2.65 -31.48 3.71
C GLY A 51 3.34 -30.98 5.00
N LEU A 52 2.60 -30.38 5.94
CA LEU A 52 3.19 -29.83 7.17
C LEU A 52 3.26 -30.88 8.28
N SER A 53 4.47 -31.25 8.74
CA SER A 53 4.66 -32.15 9.88
C SER A 53 4.12 -31.51 11.17
N SER A 54 3.46 -32.30 12.04
CA SER A 54 2.77 -31.78 13.22
C SER A 54 2.56 -32.83 14.32
N LYS A 55 2.16 -32.40 15.51
CA LYS A 55 1.48 -33.29 16.46
C LYS A 55 0.21 -33.82 15.78
N PRO A 56 -0.09 -35.13 15.85
CA PRO A 56 -1.25 -35.75 15.21
C PRO A 56 -2.54 -35.45 16.00
N ILE A 57 -2.86 -34.17 16.16
CA ILE A 57 -4.06 -33.66 16.82
C ILE A 57 -4.78 -32.75 15.82
N ILE A 58 -6.07 -32.98 15.62
CA ILE A 58 -6.89 -32.22 14.69
C ILE A 58 -7.47 -31.00 15.41
N ASP A 59 -7.08 -29.80 14.99
CA ASP A 59 -7.63 -28.55 15.49
C ASP A 59 -8.86 -28.13 14.66
N ILE A 60 -9.99 -27.91 15.33
CA ILE A 60 -11.29 -27.58 14.74
C ILE A 60 -11.72 -26.23 15.29
N LEU A 61 -12.03 -25.28 14.42
CA LEU A 61 -12.62 -24.00 14.78
C LEU A 61 -14.12 -24.02 14.50
N ILE A 62 -14.93 -23.77 15.52
CA ILE A 62 -16.38 -23.60 15.42
C ILE A 62 -16.71 -22.12 15.64
N SER A 63 -17.23 -21.46 14.61
CA SER A 63 -17.66 -20.06 14.71
C SER A 63 -19.16 -19.95 14.89
N LEU A 64 -19.58 -19.29 15.97
CA LEU A 64 -20.99 -19.10 16.36
C LEU A 64 -21.45 -17.66 16.16
N THR A 65 -22.45 -17.45 15.33
CA THR A 65 -23.06 -16.12 15.14
C THR A 65 -23.82 -15.67 16.38
N ASP A 66 -24.62 -16.56 16.99
CA ASP A 66 -25.29 -16.33 18.27
C ASP A 66 -24.50 -16.94 19.43
N TRP A 67 -23.79 -16.09 20.18
CA TRP A 67 -23.00 -16.53 21.32
C TRP A 67 -23.84 -17.04 22.50
N LYS A 68 -25.13 -16.67 22.59
CA LYS A 68 -26.02 -17.18 23.66
C LYS A 68 -26.20 -18.69 23.57
N SER A 69 -26.07 -19.24 22.37
CA SER A 69 -26.16 -20.67 22.10
C SER A 69 -24.91 -21.46 22.48
N ALA A 70 -23.80 -20.81 22.86
CA ALA A 70 -22.51 -21.45 23.07
C ALA A 70 -22.54 -22.51 24.18
N ALA A 71 -23.24 -22.25 25.30
CA ALA A 71 -23.35 -23.21 26.39
C ALA A 71 -24.05 -24.51 25.97
N GLU A 72 -25.14 -24.41 25.20
CA GLU A 72 -25.85 -25.59 24.68
C GLU A 72 -24.98 -26.39 23.70
N ILE A 73 -24.21 -25.69 22.86
CA ILE A 73 -23.28 -26.34 21.91
C ILE A 73 -22.17 -27.07 22.66
N VAL A 74 -21.63 -26.47 23.73
CA VAL A 74 -20.65 -27.12 24.60
C VAL A 74 -21.23 -28.39 25.20
N THR A 75 -22.45 -28.36 25.75
CA THR A 75 -23.11 -29.56 26.30
C THR A 75 -23.32 -30.66 25.26
N LYS A 76 -23.67 -30.30 24.02
CA LYS A 76 -23.77 -31.26 22.91
C LYS A 76 -22.42 -31.90 22.56
N LEU A 77 -21.34 -31.12 22.59
CA LEU A 77 -19.98 -31.64 22.37
C LEU A 77 -19.53 -32.54 23.52
N GLU A 78 -19.88 -32.22 24.77
CA GLU A 78 -19.62 -33.12 25.90
C GLU A 78 -20.30 -34.49 25.71
N GLY A 79 -21.52 -34.51 25.17
CA GLY A 79 -22.22 -35.74 24.76
C GLY A 79 -21.49 -36.54 23.66
N LEU A 80 -20.64 -35.90 22.85
CA LEU A 80 -19.77 -36.55 21.86
C LEU A 80 -18.40 -36.98 22.43
N GLY A 81 -18.19 -36.82 23.74
CA GLY A 81 -16.97 -37.20 24.46
C GLY A 81 -15.90 -36.12 24.54
N TYR A 82 -16.26 -34.85 24.31
CA TYR A 82 -15.35 -33.73 24.56
C TYR A 82 -15.35 -33.33 26.04
N CYS A 83 -14.23 -32.78 26.51
CA CYS A 83 -14.11 -32.19 27.83
C CYS A 83 -13.68 -30.73 27.72
N ILE A 84 -14.31 -29.84 28.49
CA ILE A 84 -13.91 -28.44 28.57
C ILE A 84 -12.52 -28.37 29.22
N SER A 85 -11.56 -27.83 28.47
CA SER A 85 -10.19 -27.63 28.94
C SER A 85 -9.95 -26.19 29.36
N GLU A 86 -10.60 -25.23 28.70
CA GLU A 86 -10.53 -23.81 29.05
C GLU A 86 -11.83 -23.09 28.68
N LYS A 87 -12.22 -22.12 29.51
CA LYS A 87 -13.26 -21.13 29.22
C LYS A 87 -12.69 -19.75 29.52
N CYS A 88 -12.78 -18.83 28.57
CA CYS A 88 -12.34 -17.45 28.74
C CYS A 88 -13.51 -16.52 28.48
N ASP A 89 -13.90 -15.76 29.51
CA ASP A 89 -15.03 -14.83 29.45
C ASP A 89 -14.62 -13.44 28.93
N ASP A 90 -13.38 -13.01 29.16
CA ASP A 90 -12.84 -11.72 28.67
C ASP A 90 -12.73 -11.66 27.14
N VAL A 91 -12.40 -12.80 26.53
CA VAL A 91 -12.44 -13.00 25.08
C VAL A 91 -13.33 -14.20 24.86
N PRO A 92 -14.65 -14.01 24.67
CA PRO A 92 -15.64 -15.09 24.72
C PRO A 92 -15.26 -16.28 23.84
N ARG A 93 -14.73 -17.33 24.48
CA ARG A 93 -14.30 -18.56 23.82
C ARG A 93 -14.37 -19.78 24.74
N TYR A 94 -14.57 -20.94 24.13
CA TYR A 94 -14.34 -22.26 24.74
C TYR A 94 -13.21 -23.00 24.04
N PHE A 95 -12.46 -23.78 24.79
CA PHE A 95 -11.51 -24.76 24.29
C PHE A 95 -11.84 -26.12 24.88
N LEU A 96 -12.13 -27.09 24.01
CA LEU A 96 -12.50 -28.45 24.39
C LEU A 96 -11.51 -29.44 23.77
N THR A 97 -11.29 -30.55 24.46
CA THR A 97 -10.41 -31.62 23.98
C THR A 97 -11.10 -32.96 24.03
N LYS A 98 -10.80 -33.81 23.06
CA LYS A 98 -11.23 -35.21 22.99
C LYS A 98 -10.04 -36.05 22.58
N TYR A 99 -9.61 -36.92 23.49
CA TYR A 99 -8.47 -37.79 23.27
C TYR A 99 -8.94 -39.24 23.25
N SER A 100 -8.68 -39.95 22.15
CA SER A 100 -8.95 -41.37 22.05
C SER A 100 -7.65 -42.16 22.12
N SER A 101 -7.63 -43.21 22.94
CA SER A 101 -6.54 -44.20 22.95
C SER A 101 -6.59 -45.16 21.76
N ASN A 102 -7.72 -45.19 21.05
CA ASN A 102 -7.92 -45.97 19.83
C ASN A 102 -7.60 -45.08 18.61
N ASP A 103 -7.48 -45.69 17.42
CA ASP A 103 -7.14 -45.00 16.15
C ASP A 103 -8.23 -44.00 15.66
N SER A 104 -9.17 -43.65 16.53
CA SER A 104 -10.26 -42.68 16.36
C SER A 104 -9.76 -41.23 16.26
N GLY A 105 -8.51 -40.96 16.66
CA GLY A 105 -7.88 -39.63 16.58
C GLY A 105 -8.03 -38.78 17.84
N CYS A 106 -7.26 -37.69 17.88
CA CYS A 106 -7.26 -36.69 18.95
C CYS A 106 -7.72 -35.35 18.40
N PHE A 107 -8.60 -34.66 19.11
CA PHE A 107 -9.27 -33.44 18.62
C PHE A 107 -9.20 -32.31 19.64
N HIS A 108 -8.92 -31.12 19.13
CA HIS A 108 -8.93 -29.83 19.81
C HIS A 108 -10.03 -28.99 19.16
N VAL A 109 -11.03 -28.57 19.94
CA VAL A 109 -12.14 -27.75 19.45
C VAL A 109 -12.07 -26.37 20.07
N HIS A 110 -11.98 -25.35 19.23
CA HIS A 110 -12.04 -23.94 19.59
C HIS A 110 -13.41 -23.40 19.20
N ILE A 111 -14.14 -22.80 20.15
CA ILE A 111 -15.44 -22.18 19.89
C ILE A 111 -15.32 -20.70 20.19
N CYS A 112 -15.66 -19.85 19.22
CA CYS A 112 -15.69 -18.40 19.40
C CYS A 112 -16.71 -17.75 18.44
N GLN A 113 -16.92 -16.43 18.58
CA GLN A 113 -17.65 -15.68 17.56
C GLN A 113 -16.80 -15.50 16.28
N PRO A 114 -17.40 -15.38 15.08
CA PRO A 114 -16.68 -15.18 13.81
C PRO A 114 -15.67 -14.02 13.83
N HIS A 115 -15.96 -12.95 14.57
CA HIS A 115 -15.11 -11.76 14.63
C HIS A 115 -14.07 -11.81 15.75
N CYS A 116 -14.10 -12.86 16.59
CA CYS A 116 -13.14 -13.03 17.67
C CYS A 116 -11.72 -13.13 17.10
N ARG A 117 -10.79 -12.35 17.66
CA ARG A 117 -9.39 -12.33 17.22
C ARG A 117 -8.78 -13.73 17.24
N TRP A 118 -9.11 -14.54 18.25
CA TRP A 118 -8.62 -15.91 18.39
C TRP A 118 -8.87 -16.78 17.14
N GLY A 119 -10.13 -16.88 16.69
CA GLY A 119 -10.49 -17.67 15.51
C GLY A 119 -9.92 -17.09 14.22
N ARG A 120 -9.89 -15.76 14.11
CA ARG A 120 -9.33 -15.06 12.94
C ARG A 120 -7.84 -15.32 12.78
N ASP A 121 -7.08 -15.19 13.86
CA ASP A 121 -5.63 -15.40 13.87
C ASP A 121 -5.28 -16.85 13.50
N MET A 122 -6.10 -17.83 13.91
CA MET A 122 -5.95 -19.23 13.48
C MET A 122 -6.16 -19.42 11.97
N LEU A 123 -7.19 -18.79 11.40
CA LEU A 123 -7.47 -18.86 9.97
C LEU A 123 -6.39 -18.16 9.13
N ILE A 124 -5.96 -16.97 9.56
CA ILE A 124 -4.88 -16.22 8.90
C ILE A 124 -3.61 -17.05 8.92
N PHE A 125 -3.18 -17.53 10.10
CA PHE A 125 -1.93 -18.28 10.21
C PHE A 125 -1.95 -19.58 9.41
N ARG A 126 -3.09 -20.28 9.33
CA ARG A 126 -3.26 -21.44 8.43
C ARG A 126 -3.00 -21.05 6.98
N ASN A 127 -3.66 -19.99 6.49
CA ASN A 127 -3.56 -19.56 5.10
C ASN A 127 -2.14 -19.07 4.75
N GLU A 128 -1.46 -18.42 5.70
CA GLU A 128 -0.05 -18.02 5.56
C GLU A 128 0.86 -19.25 5.38
N LEU A 129 0.68 -20.28 6.21
CA LEU A 129 1.45 -21.53 6.07
C LEU A 129 1.13 -22.29 4.77
N GLU A 130 -0.08 -22.16 4.23
CA GLU A 130 -0.47 -22.80 2.96
C GLU A 130 0.09 -22.06 1.74
N SER A 131 0.22 -20.74 1.82
CA SER A 131 0.69 -19.89 0.72
C SER A 131 2.21 -19.68 0.69
N ASP A 132 2.89 -19.76 1.85
CA ASP A 132 4.32 -19.56 1.98
C ASP A 132 5.04 -20.85 2.45
N SER A 133 5.67 -21.53 1.49
CA SER A 133 6.41 -22.77 1.76
C SER A 133 7.65 -22.56 2.64
N GLU A 134 8.29 -21.39 2.59
CA GLU A 134 9.48 -21.11 3.40
C GLU A 134 9.07 -20.88 4.87
N LEU A 135 8.01 -20.11 5.10
CA LEU A 135 7.40 -19.95 6.41
C LEU A 135 6.98 -21.30 7.00
N ALA A 136 6.35 -22.16 6.20
CA ALA A 136 5.95 -23.50 6.59
C ALA A 136 7.14 -24.36 7.05
N LEU A 137 8.24 -24.37 6.28
CA LEU A 137 9.46 -25.09 6.63
C LEU A 137 10.10 -24.57 7.91
N ASN A 138 10.20 -23.24 8.06
CA ASN A 138 10.73 -22.60 9.26
C ASN A 138 9.89 -22.95 10.50
N TYR A 139 8.56 -22.96 10.36
CA TYR A 139 7.66 -23.33 11.43
C TYR A 139 7.78 -24.82 11.83
N VAL A 140 7.97 -25.72 10.86
CA VAL A 140 8.25 -27.15 11.15
C VAL A 140 9.58 -27.32 11.88
N SER A 141 10.63 -26.63 11.43
CA SER A 141 11.95 -26.67 12.07
C SER A 141 11.87 -26.25 13.54
N LEU A 142 11.19 -25.12 13.81
CA LEU A 142 10.93 -24.64 15.17
C LEU A 142 10.20 -25.68 16.00
N LYS A 143 9.11 -26.28 15.48
CA LYS A 143 8.36 -27.32 16.21
C LYS A 143 9.22 -28.54 16.53
N LYS A 144 10.05 -29.01 15.60
CA LYS A 144 10.97 -30.15 15.82
C LYS A 144 12.01 -29.81 16.89
N GLN A 145 12.56 -28.60 16.88
CA GLN A 145 13.51 -28.13 17.91
C GLN A 145 12.85 -28.03 19.29
N LEU A 146 11.66 -27.42 19.38
CA LEU A 146 10.94 -27.29 20.65
C LEU A 146 10.52 -28.65 21.20
N ALA A 147 10.08 -29.58 20.34
CA ALA A 147 9.72 -30.94 20.76
C ALA A 147 10.92 -31.71 21.33
N LYS A 148 12.13 -31.47 20.79
CA LYS A 148 13.37 -32.06 21.33
C LYS A 148 13.73 -31.47 22.69
N ASN A 149 13.58 -30.16 22.87
CA ASN A 149 14.00 -29.46 24.08
C ASN A 149 12.98 -29.58 25.23
N TYR A 150 11.70 -29.73 24.92
CA TYR A 150 10.59 -29.72 25.87
C TYR A 150 9.72 -30.98 25.71
N TYR A 151 10.34 -32.15 25.59
CA TYR A 151 9.65 -33.39 25.26
C TYR A 151 8.49 -33.72 26.21
N GLU A 152 8.62 -33.43 27.50
CA GLU A 152 7.59 -33.68 28.54
C GLU A 152 6.87 -32.41 29.02
N ASP A 153 7.25 -31.23 28.50
CA ASP A 153 6.73 -29.93 28.93
C ASP A 153 5.91 -29.29 27.81
N VAL A 154 4.64 -29.66 27.77
CA VAL A 154 3.67 -29.13 26.80
C VAL A 154 3.51 -27.62 26.93
N THR A 155 3.61 -27.06 28.13
CA THR A 155 3.44 -25.61 28.38
C THR A 155 4.57 -24.82 27.73
N SER A 156 5.82 -25.21 27.99
CA SER A 156 6.99 -24.55 27.39
C SER A 156 7.02 -24.71 25.87
N TYR A 157 6.62 -25.86 25.34
CA TYR A 157 6.46 -26.03 23.89
C TYR A 157 5.40 -25.11 23.28
N MET A 158 4.26 -24.93 23.95
CA MET A 158 3.21 -24.01 23.49
C MET A 158 3.70 -22.56 23.52
N LEU A 159 4.38 -22.16 24.59
CA LEU A 159 4.96 -20.83 24.75
C LEU A 159 6.01 -20.53 23.67
N GLY A 160 6.92 -21.47 23.39
CA GLY A 160 7.99 -21.29 22.40
C GLY A 160 7.49 -21.11 20.96
N LYS A 161 6.28 -21.59 20.64
CA LYS A 161 5.64 -21.33 19.33
C LYS A 161 4.98 -19.97 19.25
N LYS A 162 4.55 -19.43 20.39
CA LYS A 162 3.72 -18.23 20.47
C LYS A 162 4.38 -17.04 19.79
N ASP A 163 5.66 -16.80 20.10
CA ASP A 163 6.40 -15.65 19.56
C ASP A 163 6.52 -15.70 18.03
N PHE A 164 6.74 -16.88 17.46
CA PHE A 164 6.82 -17.07 16.01
C PHE A 164 5.46 -16.76 15.34
N ILE A 165 4.38 -17.32 15.89
CA ILE A 165 3.02 -17.13 15.37
C ILE A 165 2.63 -15.65 15.47
N GLU A 166 2.80 -15.04 16.65
CA GLU A 166 2.46 -13.64 16.86
C GLU A 166 3.32 -12.69 16.02
N SER A 167 4.61 -13.00 15.83
CA SER A 167 5.48 -12.21 14.95
C SER A 167 4.97 -12.22 13.51
N ARG A 168 4.60 -13.40 12.98
CA ARG A 168 4.06 -13.49 11.62
C ARG A 168 2.70 -12.80 11.50
N LEU A 169 1.81 -13.00 12.46
CA LEU A 169 0.51 -12.32 12.48
C LEU A 169 0.64 -10.79 12.55
N ARG A 170 1.63 -10.27 13.30
CA ARG A 170 1.96 -8.84 13.30
C ARG A 170 2.47 -8.37 11.93
N GLU A 171 3.27 -9.18 11.25
CA GLU A 171 3.75 -8.88 9.89
C GLU A 171 2.60 -8.86 8.88
N THR A 172 1.69 -9.85 8.91
CA THR A 172 0.50 -9.89 8.05
C THR A 172 -0.43 -8.70 8.35
N ALA A 173 -0.65 -8.37 9.63
CA ALA A 173 -1.38 -7.17 10.01
C ALA A 173 -0.68 -5.87 9.55
N SER A 174 0.65 -5.91 9.35
CA SER A 174 1.44 -4.80 8.84
C SER A 174 1.39 -4.63 7.31
N GLU A 175 0.75 -5.53 6.55
CA GLU A 175 0.60 -5.36 5.10
C GLU A 175 -0.16 -4.07 4.76
N PHE A 176 -1.12 -3.69 5.60
CA PHE A 176 -1.78 -2.38 5.56
C PHE A 176 -1.29 -1.47 6.70
N SER A 177 0.02 -1.27 6.80
CA SER A 177 0.64 -0.34 7.75
C SER A 177 1.02 0.99 7.09
N VAL A 178 1.24 2.02 7.92
CA VAL A 178 1.75 3.33 7.46
C VAL A 178 3.03 3.17 6.64
N ASN A 179 3.98 2.35 7.11
CA ASN A 179 5.25 2.09 6.41
C ASN A 179 5.05 1.45 5.02
N LYS A 180 4.16 0.46 4.93
CA LYS A 180 3.82 -0.18 3.65
C LYS A 180 3.11 0.78 2.71
N LEU A 181 2.17 1.57 3.20
CA LEU A 181 1.49 2.59 2.41
C LEU A 181 2.46 3.66 1.89
N LEU A 182 3.42 4.11 2.71
CA LEU A 182 4.49 5.03 2.28
C LEU A 182 5.38 4.38 1.20
N ALA A 183 5.66 3.09 1.31
CA ALA A 183 6.43 2.36 0.31
C ALA A 183 5.67 2.20 -1.02
N HIS A 184 4.37 1.89 -0.97
CA HIS A 184 3.48 1.88 -2.13
C HIS A 184 3.37 3.27 -2.75
N GLN A 185 3.08 4.31 -1.95
CA GLN A 185 3.05 5.70 -2.41
C GLN A 185 4.30 6.04 -3.22
N ARG A 186 5.50 5.68 -2.71
CA ARG A 186 6.75 5.94 -3.42
C ARG A 186 6.89 5.12 -4.70
N ALA A 187 6.58 3.83 -4.67
CA ALA A 187 6.69 2.95 -5.83
C ALA A 187 5.75 3.39 -6.98
N GLU A 188 4.52 3.73 -6.64
CA GLU A 188 3.50 4.28 -7.55
C GLU A 188 3.97 5.62 -8.15
N SER A 189 4.45 6.54 -7.30
CA SER A 189 4.96 7.85 -7.74
C SER A 189 6.18 7.72 -8.68
N ASP A 190 7.13 6.83 -8.37
CA ASP A 190 8.31 6.57 -9.22
C ASP A 190 7.92 5.95 -10.57
N LYS A 191 6.84 5.17 -10.63
CA LYS A 191 6.32 4.63 -11.90
C LYS A 191 5.61 5.71 -12.70
N ALA A 192 4.81 6.56 -12.06
CA ALA A 192 4.17 7.71 -12.70
C ALA A 192 5.19 8.71 -13.27
N GLU A 193 6.27 9.02 -12.52
CA GLU A 193 7.37 9.88 -12.98
C GLU A 193 8.06 9.31 -14.23
N ARG A 194 8.30 7.99 -14.28
CA ARG A 194 8.89 7.34 -15.46
C ARG A 194 7.97 7.40 -16.67
N LEU A 195 6.68 7.16 -16.50
CA LEU A 195 5.70 7.28 -17.58
C LEU A 195 5.59 8.71 -18.10
N GLN A 196 5.69 9.71 -17.21
CA GLN A 196 5.74 11.12 -17.59
C GLN A 196 6.94 11.41 -18.52
N ILE A 197 8.12 10.83 -18.26
CA ILE A 197 9.29 10.97 -19.15
C ILE A 197 8.98 10.38 -20.53
N PHE A 198 8.39 9.18 -20.60
CA PHE A 198 8.04 8.56 -21.88
C PHE A 198 7.01 9.38 -22.66
N MET A 199 6.04 9.99 -21.96
CA MET A 199 5.09 10.91 -22.58
C MET A 199 5.78 12.14 -23.18
N MET A 200 6.69 12.78 -22.43
CA MET A 200 7.44 13.94 -22.92
C MET A 200 8.32 13.57 -24.13
N LEU A 201 8.95 12.39 -24.12
CA LEU A 201 9.73 11.89 -25.26
C LEU A 201 8.85 11.59 -26.48
N ALA A 202 7.66 11.01 -26.28
CA ALA A 202 6.70 10.77 -27.35
C ALA A 202 6.22 12.09 -27.98
N GLN A 203 5.92 13.11 -27.17
CA GLN A 203 5.56 14.44 -27.66
C GLN A 203 6.70 15.07 -28.47
N LEU A 204 7.94 14.98 -27.99
CA LEU A 204 9.11 15.45 -28.73
C LEU A 204 9.28 14.72 -30.06
N LEU A 205 9.08 13.40 -30.09
CA LEU A 205 9.21 12.59 -31.31
C LEU A 205 8.14 12.94 -32.35
N ILE A 206 6.89 13.18 -31.91
CA ILE A 206 5.82 13.69 -32.79
C ILE A 206 6.22 15.04 -33.38
N ALA A 207 6.75 15.94 -32.55
CA ALA A 207 7.18 17.26 -32.98
C ALA A 207 8.32 17.21 -34.01
N LEU A 208 9.33 16.38 -33.75
CA LEU A 208 10.46 16.19 -34.66
C LEU A 208 9.99 15.58 -35.99
N THR A 209 9.10 14.60 -35.94
CA THR A 209 8.50 14.00 -37.14
C THR A 209 7.75 15.05 -37.95
N ALA A 210 6.94 15.89 -37.30
CA ALA A 210 6.22 16.98 -37.93
C ALA A 210 7.18 18.01 -38.55
N ALA A 211 8.22 18.41 -37.83
CA ALA A 211 9.22 19.37 -38.32
C ALA A 211 10.00 18.84 -39.54
N VAL A 212 10.42 17.57 -39.52
CA VAL A 212 11.12 16.95 -40.66
C VAL A 212 10.20 16.82 -41.87
N SER A 213 8.91 16.51 -41.65
CA SER A 213 7.94 16.34 -42.74
C SER A 213 7.81 17.58 -43.63
N VAL A 214 8.03 18.77 -43.08
CA VAL A 214 7.92 20.05 -43.79
C VAL A 214 8.87 20.17 -44.99
N TYR A 215 10.05 19.54 -44.90
CA TYR A 215 11.07 19.60 -45.95
C TYR A 215 10.86 18.51 -47.01
N SER A 216 9.96 17.55 -46.78
CA SER A 216 9.66 16.51 -47.76
C SER A 216 8.68 17.03 -48.81
N ARG A 217 9.07 16.93 -50.09
CA ARG A 217 8.20 17.23 -51.25
C ARG A 217 7.46 16.01 -51.78
N ASP A 218 7.85 14.80 -51.35
CA ASP A 218 7.27 13.55 -51.82
C ASP A 218 6.13 13.08 -50.89
N ASN A 219 4.95 12.91 -51.49
CA ASN A 219 3.71 12.50 -50.84
C ASN A 219 3.82 11.16 -50.11
N LYS A 220 4.66 10.23 -50.58
CA LYS A 220 4.84 8.92 -49.93
C LYS A 220 5.47 9.08 -48.54
N TYR A 221 6.52 9.89 -48.43
CA TYR A 221 7.20 10.13 -47.15
C TYR A 221 6.34 10.97 -46.19
N LEU A 222 5.55 11.92 -46.72
CA LEU A 222 4.58 12.67 -45.91
C LEU A 222 3.52 11.75 -45.30
N PHE A 223 2.99 10.80 -46.09
CA PHE A 223 2.01 9.83 -45.61
C PHE A 223 2.59 8.88 -44.55
N LEU A 224 3.82 8.38 -44.77
CA LEU A 224 4.53 7.57 -43.77
C LEU A 224 4.79 8.32 -42.47
N ALA A 225 5.22 9.59 -42.54
CA ALA A 225 5.43 10.44 -41.37
C ALA A 225 4.12 10.67 -40.59
N ALA A 226 2.99 10.85 -41.29
CA ALA A 226 1.68 11.00 -40.67
C ALA A 226 1.24 9.71 -39.92
N ILE A 227 1.41 8.53 -40.54
CA ILE A 227 1.13 7.24 -39.88
C ILE A 227 2.00 7.08 -38.64
N PHE A 228 3.30 7.36 -38.75
CA PHE A 228 4.24 7.25 -37.63
C PHE A 228 3.85 8.20 -36.47
N GLY A 229 3.55 9.46 -36.77
CA GLY A 229 3.06 10.41 -35.78
C GLY A 229 1.76 9.97 -35.10
N PHE A 230 0.83 9.40 -35.85
CA PHE A 230 -0.42 8.85 -35.31
C PHE A 230 -0.17 7.66 -34.36
N ILE A 231 0.75 6.76 -34.71
CA ILE A 231 1.13 5.63 -33.84
C ILE A 231 1.75 6.14 -32.53
N ILE A 232 2.65 7.13 -32.59
CA ILE A 232 3.25 7.71 -31.38
C ILE A 232 2.19 8.40 -30.51
N MET A 233 1.21 9.07 -31.12
CA MET A 233 0.08 9.66 -30.40
C MET A 233 -0.73 8.59 -29.64
N LEU A 234 -0.98 7.42 -30.23
CA LEU A 234 -1.65 6.30 -29.54
C LEU A 234 -0.82 5.80 -28.34
N PHE A 235 0.51 5.69 -28.50
CA PHE A 235 1.39 5.36 -27.37
C PHE A 235 1.35 6.43 -26.27
N TRP A 236 1.33 7.71 -26.65
CA TRP A 236 1.20 8.81 -25.69
C TRP A 236 -0.12 8.72 -24.90
N LEU A 237 -1.25 8.44 -25.56
CA LEU A 237 -2.56 8.24 -24.90
C LEU A 237 -2.53 7.05 -23.94
N PHE A 238 -1.91 5.94 -24.35
CA PHE A 238 -1.74 4.77 -23.49
C PHE A 238 -0.91 5.10 -22.25
N PHE A 239 0.24 5.77 -22.42
CA PHE A 239 1.10 6.17 -21.31
C PHE A 239 0.42 7.21 -20.40
N SER A 240 -0.34 8.15 -20.95
CA SER A 240 -1.13 9.13 -20.20
C SER A 240 -2.12 8.46 -19.26
N LYS A 241 -2.92 7.51 -19.78
CA LYS A 241 -3.88 6.76 -18.97
C LYS A 241 -3.19 5.90 -17.92
N ALA A 242 -2.07 5.27 -18.26
CA ALA A 242 -1.28 4.50 -17.29
C ALA A 242 -0.71 5.40 -16.19
N GLN A 243 -0.12 6.54 -16.54
CA GLN A 243 0.48 7.51 -15.63
C GLN A 243 -0.54 8.02 -14.61
N GLN A 244 -1.76 8.35 -15.06
CA GLN A 244 -2.83 8.82 -14.19
C GLN A 244 -3.27 7.75 -13.17
N ARG A 245 -3.31 6.47 -13.57
CA ARG A 245 -3.62 5.36 -12.66
C ARG A 245 -2.61 5.23 -11.54
N TYR A 246 -1.32 5.11 -11.89
CA TYR A 246 -0.24 5.02 -10.88
C TYR A 246 -0.24 6.23 -9.95
N ARG A 247 -0.43 7.43 -10.52
CA ARG A 247 -0.51 8.65 -9.74
C ARG A 247 -1.68 8.62 -8.73
N SER A 248 -2.87 8.27 -9.19
CA SER A 248 -4.07 8.22 -8.34
C SER A 248 -3.93 7.21 -7.19
N SER A 249 -3.35 6.04 -7.46
CA SER A 249 -3.04 5.04 -6.43
C SER A 249 -2.03 5.56 -5.41
N GLY A 250 -0.99 6.25 -5.85
CA GLY A 250 -0.04 6.92 -4.96
C GLY A 250 -0.68 7.99 -4.06
N ASP A 251 -1.56 8.83 -4.63
CA ASP A 251 -2.30 9.85 -3.88
C ASP A 251 -3.28 9.22 -2.88
N GLN A 252 -3.88 8.07 -3.21
CA GLN A 252 -4.73 7.31 -2.31
C GLN A 252 -3.95 6.74 -1.11
N ALA A 253 -2.76 6.20 -1.32
CA ALA A 253 -1.87 5.78 -0.22
C ALA A 253 -1.52 6.96 0.70
N ARG A 254 -1.14 8.10 0.12
CA ARG A 254 -0.81 9.32 0.88
C ARG A 254 -1.96 9.76 1.78
N ARG A 255 -3.19 9.79 1.26
CA ARG A 255 -4.38 10.17 2.05
C ARG A 255 -4.62 9.19 3.21
N ALA A 256 -4.49 7.88 2.95
CA ALA A 256 -4.62 6.87 3.99
C ALA A 256 -3.55 7.05 5.08
N VAL A 257 -2.30 7.34 4.70
CA VAL A 257 -1.21 7.66 5.64
C VAL A 257 -1.54 8.86 6.50
N LEU A 258 -2.07 9.96 5.95
CA LEU A 258 -2.43 11.13 6.76
C LEU A 258 -3.49 10.81 7.82
N ILE A 259 -4.49 9.99 7.47
CA ILE A 259 -5.55 9.59 8.42
C ILE A 259 -4.98 8.64 9.49
N MET A 260 -4.23 7.62 9.07
CA MET A 260 -3.71 6.60 9.98
C MET A 260 -2.60 7.13 10.88
N SER A 261 -1.59 7.80 10.31
CA SER A 261 -0.47 8.36 11.06
C SER A 261 -0.88 9.64 11.77
N GLY A 262 -1.63 10.52 11.12
CA GLY A 262 -2.01 11.81 11.68
C GLY A 262 -3.07 11.71 12.77
N LEU A 263 -4.15 10.95 12.55
CA LEU A 263 -5.28 10.86 13.48
C LEU A 263 -5.38 9.54 14.23
N GLY A 264 -4.61 8.51 13.86
CA GLY A 264 -4.69 7.19 14.50
C GLY A 264 -5.95 6.42 14.08
N LEU A 265 -6.64 6.88 13.03
CA LEU A 265 -7.88 6.29 12.56
C LEU A 265 -7.58 5.25 11.47
N GLU A 266 -8.00 4.02 11.70
CA GLU A 266 -7.87 2.96 10.69
C GLU A 266 -9.06 2.97 9.73
N PRO A 267 -8.83 2.89 8.40
CA PRO A 267 -9.91 2.72 7.44
C PRO A 267 -10.67 1.40 7.67
N PRO A 268 -11.98 1.32 7.36
CA PRO A 268 -12.73 0.07 7.37
C PRO A 268 -12.11 -0.99 6.47
N ALA A 269 -12.30 -2.28 6.79
CA ALA A 269 -11.68 -3.39 6.06
C ALA A 269 -11.93 -3.35 4.53
N GLY A 270 -13.15 -3.03 4.10
CA GLY A 270 -13.47 -2.88 2.68
C GLY A 270 -12.71 -1.73 2.00
N GLN A 271 -12.43 -0.65 2.74
CA GLN A 271 -11.62 0.45 2.25
C GLN A 271 -10.13 0.10 2.21
N LYS A 272 -9.63 -0.67 3.20
CA LYS A 272 -8.25 -1.20 3.19
C LYS A 272 -8.04 -2.07 1.95
N LEU A 273 -8.95 -3.01 1.68
CA LEU A 273 -8.91 -3.86 0.48
C LEU A 273 -8.92 -3.03 -0.81
N ARG A 274 -9.86 -2.08 -0.94
CA ARG A 274 -9.94 -1.19 -2.12
C ARG A 274 -8.67 -0.36 -2.34
N ILE A 275 -8.01 0.08 -1.27
CA ILE A 275 -6.74 0.81 -1.37
C ILE A 275 -5.63 -0.13 -1.83
N SER A 276 -5.52 -1.32 -1.21
CA SER A 276 -4.51 -2.32 -1.56
C SER A 276 -4.64 -2.82 -2.99
N ASP A 277 -5.85 -3.13 -3.44
CA ASP A 277 -6.15 -3.58 -4.81
C ASP A 277 -5.85 -2.50 -5.86
N GLY A 278 -5.78 -1.24 -5.44
CA GLY A 278 -5.43 -0.12 -6.30
C GLY A 278 -3.93 -0.05 -6.63
N PHE A 279 -3.06 -0.72 -5.87
CA PHE A 279 -1.61 -0.68 -6.09
C PHE A 279 -1.20 -1.62 -7.23
N ASN A 280 -0.48 -1.06 -8.21
CA ASN A 280 -0.02 -1.76 -9.40
C ASN A 280 1.52 -1.85 -9.47
N ALA A 281 2.23 -1.08 -8.65
CA ALA A 281 3.69 -1.04 -8.62
C ALA A 281 4.24 -1.95 -7.52
N THR A 282 5.20 -2.80 -7.88
CA THR A 282 5.90 -3.67 -6.95
C THR A 282 6.83 -2.86 -6.03
N ILE A 283 6.79 -3.13 -4.73
CA ILE A 283 7.73 -2.56 -3.77
C ILE A 283 9.12 -3.17 -4.00
N SER A 284 10.14 -2.30 -4.01
CA SER A 284 11.55 -2.70 -4.05
C SER A 284 12.29 -2.14 -2.84
N LYS A 285 13.51 -2.62 -2.58
CA LYS A 285 14.36 -2.11 -1.47
C LYS A 285 14.55 -0.58 -1.52
N LYS A 286 14.57 0.02 -2.71
CA LYS A 286 14.73 1.48 -2.90
C LYS A 286 13.49 2.28 -2.50
N THR A 287 12.32 1.66 -2.57
CA THR A 287 11.03 2.30 -2.28
C THR A 287 10.57 2.05 -0.85
N LEU A 288 11.27 1.21 -0.07
CA LEU A 288 10.99 1.05 1.35
C LEU A 288 11.12 2.39 2.07
N ARG A 289 10.14 2.66 2.93
CA ARG A 289 10.06 3.87 3.75
C ARG A 289 9.62 3.50 5.15
N ARG A 290 10.17 4.22 6.12
CA ARG A 290 9.71 4.23 7.50
C ARG A 290 9.08 5.57 7.76
N GLU A 291 8.00 5.58 8.52
CA GLU A 291 7.31 6.78 8.97
C GLU A 291 8.27 7.74 9.68
N GLU A 292 9.15 7.19 10.51
CA GLU A 292 10.18 7.94 11.24
C GLU A 292 11.12 8.72 10.30
N ASP A 293 11.43 8.15 9.13
CA ASP A 293 12.29 8.79 8.15
C ASP A 293 11.52 9.72 7.20
N HIS A 294 10.18 9.63 7.19
CA HIS A 294 9.31 10.34 6.26
C HIS A 294 8.76 11.64 6.84
N PHE A 295 8.27 11.61 8.09
CA PHE A 295 7.76 12.77 8.79
C PHE A 295 8.70 13.15 9.93
N SER A 296 8.95 14.45 10.07
CA SER A 296 9.72 15.05 11.16
C SER A 296 8.93 15.07 12.47
N SER A 297 7.59 15.16 12.41
CA SER A 297 6.75 15.18 13.61
C SER A 297 6.84 13.86 14.39
N ARG A 298 7.01 13.98 15.70
CA ARG A 298 7.04 12.86 16.68
C ARG A 298 5.86 12.90 17.66
N GLU A 299 4.91 13.79 17.43
CA GLU A 299 3.69 13.87 18.23
C GLU A 299 2.88 12.57 18.13
N ALA A 300 2.12 12.24 19.18
CA ALA A 300 1.15 11.15 19.10
C ALA A 300 0.01 11.51 18.12
N PRO A 301 -0.69 10.51 17.53
CA PRO A 301 -1.80 10.78 16.62
C PRO A 301 -2.83 11.73 17.22
N SER A 302 -3.03 12.86 16.53
CA SER A 302 -3.82 14.00 16.98
C SER A 302 -4.00 15.01 15.83
N TYR A 303 -4.95 15.95 15.98
CA TYR A 303 -5.11 17.06 15.04
C TYR A 303 -3.85 17.92 14.89
N LYS A 304 -3.04 18.02 15.96
CA LYS A 304 -1.71 18.66 15.92
C LYS A 304 -0.75 17.89 15.00
N ARG A 305 -0.60 16.57 15.19
CA ARG A 305 0.27 15.74 14.34
C ARG A 305 -0.14 15.82 12.87
N LEU A 306 -1.43 15.70 12.56
CA LEU A 306 -1.94 15.82 11.19
C LEU A 306 -1.57 17.19 10.58
N SER A 307 -1.72 18.27 11.35
CA SER A 307 -1.36 19.61 10.89
C SER A 307 0.13 19.76 10.59
N GLU A 308 0.99 19.23 11.46
CA GLU A 308 2.45 19.23 11.26
C GLU A 308 2.86 18.37 10.04
N MET A 309 2.21 17.23 9.81
CA MET A 309 2.43 16.42 8.61
C MET A 309 2.02 17.14 7.32
N ILE A 310 0.91 17.89 7.35
CA ILE A 310 0.44 18.70 6.22
C ILE A 310 1.41 19.85 5.97
N GLU A 311 1.88 20.51 7.03
CA GLU A 311 2.88 21.58 6.96
C GLU A 311 4.15 21.11 6.27
N GLU A 312 4.68 19.99 6.76
CA GLU A 312 5.85 19.33 6.22
C GLU A 312 5.62 19.01 4.74
N SER A 313 4.57 18.25 4.43
CA SER A 313 4.30 17.84 3.04
C SER A 313 4.08 19.04 2.10
N SER A 314 3.47 20.12 2.57
CA SER A 314 3.24 21.36 1.82
C SER A 314 4.55 22.09 1.53
N TYR A 315 5.47 22.17 2.50
CA TYR A 315 6.76 22.82 2.33
C TYR A 315 7.57 22.20 1.18
N TRP A 316 7.67 20.86 1.14
CA TRP A 316 8.42 20.15 0.09
C TRP A 316 7.72 20.28 -1.25
N THR A 317 6.40 20.05 -1.27
CA THR A 317 5.65 20.07 -2.52
C THR A 317 5.72 21.45 -3.16
N ARG A 318 5.54 22.53 -2.39
CA ARG A 318 5.69 23.90 -2.87
C ARG A 318 7.03 24.13 -3.55
N ASP A 319 8.15 23.76 -2.92
CA ASP A 319 9.48 24.01 -3.50
C ASP A 319 9.69 23.20 -4.79
N LEU A 320 9.22 21.95 -4.84
CA LEU A 320 9.28 21.12 -6.05
C LEU A 320 8.46 21.72 -7.20
N GLN A 321 7.27 22.26 -6.92
CA GLN A 321 6.42 22.92 -7.91
C GLN A 321 7.07 24.23 -8.41
N GLN A 322 7.62 25.06 -7.50
CA GLN A 322 8.37 26.27 -7.88
C GLN A 322 9.61 25.97 -8.72
N ALA A 323 10.36 24.93 -8.35
CA ALA A 323 11.52 24.48 -9.10
C ALA A 323 11.13 23.99 -10.51
N SER A 324 10.04 23.21 -10.60
CA SER A 324 9.50 22.73 -11.87
C SER A 324 9.08 23.90 -12.76
N ALA A 325 8.39 24.91 -12.22
CA ALA A 325 8.04 26.12 -12.96
C ALA A 325 9.28 26.84 -13.51
N LYS A 326 10.35 26.98 -12.71
CA LYS A 326 11.60 27.63 -13.17
C LYS A 326 12.24 26.88 -14.33
N VAL A 327 12.32 25.56 -14.26
CA VAL A 327 12.84 24.72 -15.35
C VAL A 327 11.97 24.84 -16.60
N MET A 328 10.65 24.85 -16.45
CA MET A 328 9.72 25.04 -17.57
C MET A 328 9.89 26.41 -18.25
N ILE A 329 10.11 27.48 -17.49
CA ILE A 329 10.39 28.82 -18.06
C ILE A 329 11.66 28.77 -18.92
N ILE A 330 12.74 28.20 -18.39
CA ILE A 330 14.00 28.08 -19.13
C ILE A 330 13.80 27.27 -20.41
N THR A 331 13.06 26.15 -20.31
CA THR A 331 12.77 25.27 -21.45
C THR A 331 11.95 26.00 -22.52
N LEU A 332 10.92 26.75 -22.12
CA LEU A 332 10.09 27.53 -23.05
C LEU A 332 10.86 28.68 -23.69
N LEU A 333 11.72 29.39 -22.95
CA LEU A 333 12.57 30.44 -23.51
C LEU A 333 13.58 29.86 -24.52
N PHE A 334 14.17 28.70 -24.21
CA PHE A 334 15.05 28.00 -25.12
C PHE A 334 14.32 27.56 -26.40
N LEU A 335 13.11 27.01 -26.28
CA LEU A 335 12.28 26.66 -27.42
C LEU A 335 11.94 27.90 -28.26
N ALA A 336 11.53 29.01 -27.64
CA ALA A 336 11.23 30.26 -28.34
C ALA A 336 12.45 30.83 -29.08
N ALA A 337 13.65 30.70 -28.50
CA ALA A 337 14.89 31.10 -29.15
C ALA A 337 15.20 30.25 -30.39
N ILE A 338 15.07 28.92 -30.31
CA ILE A 338 15.23 28.02 -31.46
C ILE A 338 14.25 28.39 -32.58
N VAL A 339 12.99 28.59 -32.24
CA VAL A 339 11.95 28.96 -33.21
C VAL A 339 12.28 30.28 -33.89
N SER A 340 12.73 31.27 -33.12
CA SER A 340 13.14 32.58 -33.64
C SER A 340 14.34 32.48 -34.58
N VAL A 341 15.35 31.65 -34.25
CA VAL A 341 16.52 31.42 -35.10
C VAL A 341 16.14 30.71 -36.40
N ILE A 342 15.33 29.64 -36.34
CA ILE A 342 14.88 28.90 -37.52
C ILE A 342 14.01 29.80 -38.42
N GLY A 343 13.07 30.53 -37.81
CA GLY A 343 12.22 31.49 -38.51
C GLY A 343 13.03 32.60 -39.18
N GLY A 344 13.97 33.21 -38.45
CA GLY A 344 14.83 34.28 -38.96
C GLY A 344 15.75 33.81 -40.10
N ALA A 345 16.39 32.64 -39.95
CA ALA A 345 17.25 32.07 -40.99
C ALA A 345 16.48 31.75 -42.28
N ALA A 346 15.25 31.27 -42.15
CA ALA A 346 14.41 30.96 -43.29
C ALA A 346 13.85 32.21 -43.98
N ILE A 347 13.53 33.28 -43.23
CA ILE A 347 13.18 34.59 -43.81
C ILE A 347 14.38 35.21 -44.56
N ALA A 348 15.61 35.03 -44.06
CA ALA A 348 16.80 35.55 -44.73
C ALA A 348 17.16 34.80 -46.02
N SER A 349 16.74 33.54 -46.17
CA SER A 349 17.04 32.66 -47.33
C SER A 349 16.00 32.77 -48.47
N LEU A 350 15.49 33.98 -48.71
CA LEU A 350 14.42 34.27 -49.69
C LEU A 350 14.87 34.02 -51.14
N GLU A 351 14.82 32.75 -51.57
CA GLU A 351 14.47 32.37 -52.94
C GLU A 351 12.99 31.95 -52.97
N SER A 352 12.22 32.44 -53.94
CA SER A 352 10.74 32.38 -53.98
C SER A 352 10.10 30.97 -53.89
N ASN A 353 10.89 29.90 -54.01
CA ASN A 353 10.45 28.51 -53.88
C ASN A 353 10.56 27.91 -52.45
N SER A 354 11.09 28.65 -51.46
CA SER A 354 11.24 28.19 -50.07
C SER A 354 10.15 28.69 -49.10
N LEU A 355 9.32 29.66 -49.53
CA LEU A 355 8.26 30.28 -48.71
C LEU A 355 7.20 29.27 -48.22
N MET A 356 6.76 28.35 -49.07
CA MET A 356 5.78 27.31 -48.65
C MET A 356 6.34 26.38 -47.57
N SER A 357 7.61 25.98 -47.67
CA SER A 357 8.26 25.15 -46.66
C SER A 357 8.45 25.93 -45.35
N LEU A 358 8.78 27.22 -45.42
CA LEU A 358 8.87 28.09 -44.25
C LEU A 358 7.51 28.24 -43.52
N SER A 359 6.44 28.52 -44.25
CA SER A 359 5.10 28.62 -43.66
C SER A 359 4.67 27.30 -43.00
N ARG A 360 4.97 26.17 -43.62
CA ARG A 360 4.72 24.83 -43.05
C ARG A 360 5.57 24.56 -41.80
N ALA A 361 6.83 25.01 -41.76
CA ALA A 361 7.70 24.91 -40.59
C ALA A 361 7.16 25.71 -39.41
N MET A 362 6.75 26.96 -39.67
CA MET A 362 6.15 27.83 -38.66
C MET A 362 4.83 27.28 -38.13
N ILE A 363 3.96 26.76 -38.99
CA ILE A 363 2.71 26.11 -38.57
C ILE A 363 3.01 24.85 -37.73
N ALA A 364 3.95 24.00 -38.13
CA ALA A 364 4.33 22.80 -37.38
C ALA A 364 4.89 23.15 -35.99
N ILE A 365 5.70 24.21 -35.90
CA ILE A 365 6.23 24.73 -34.65
C ILE A 365 5.12 25.32 -33.77
N MET A 366 4.20 26.11 -34.32
CA MET A 366 3.07 26.66 -33.57
C MET A 366 2.16 25.55 -33.04
N ILE A 367 1.85 24.56 -33.88
CA ILE A 367 1.09 23.37 -33.47
C ILE A 367 1.85 22.61 -32.38
N PHE A 368 3.18 22.47 -32.46
CA PHE A 368 3.96 21.83 -31.39
C PHE A 368 3.87 22.58 -30.06
N VAL A 369 4.07 23.91 -30.06
CA VAL A 369 4.01 24.72 -28.83
C VAL A 369 2.63 24.62 -28.17
N ILE A 370 1.56 24.66 -28.99
CA ILE A 370 0.18 24.54 -28.51
C ILE A 370 -0.12 23.10 -28.06
N SER A 371 0.34 22.09 -28.81
CA SER A 371 0.07 20.66 -28.55
C SER A 371 0.91 20.07 -27.42
N SER A 372 2.05 20.68 -27.08
CA SER A 372 2.91 20.20 -25.99
C SER A 372 2.31 20.47 -24.60
N ASP A 373 1.31 21.35 -24.50
CA ASP A 373 0.76 21.84 -23.22
C ASP A 373 1.85 22.37 -22.25
N SER A 374 3.02 22.77 -22.77
CA SER A 374 4.14 23.23 -21.93
C SER A 374 3.80 24.51 -21.17
N LEU A 375 3.01 25.40 -21.78
CA LEU A 375 2.53 26.61 -21.14
C LEU A 375 1.46 26.30 -20.08
N GLY A 376 0.51 25.41 -20.37
CA GLY A 376 -0.49 24.97 -19.40
C GLY A 376 0.15 24.30 -18.19
N LEU A 377 1.15 23.45 -18.41
CA LEU A 377 1.93 22.81 -17.36
C LEU A 377 2.73 23.83 -16.52
N LEU A 378 3.34 24.85 -17.14
CA LEU A 378 3.99 25.96 -16.42
C LEU A 378 2.99 26.72 -15.53
N LEU A 379 1.84 27.09 -16.07
CA LEU A 379 0.78 27.79 -15.32
C LEU A 379 0.27 26.92 -14.17
N ALA A 380 0.11 25.62 -14.39
CA ALA A 380 -0.26 24.66 -13.36
C ALA A 380 0.80 24.58 -12.25
N TYR A 381 2.10 24.47 -12.59
CA TYR A 381 3.18 24.47 -11.59
C TYR A 381 3.15 25.75 -10.73
N ARG A 382 2.98 26.92 -11.36
CA ARG A 382 2.91 28.21 -10.64
C ARG A 382 1.67 28.29 -9.75
N SER A 383 0.50 27.95 -10.28
CA SER A 383 -0.76 27.97 -9.53
C SER A 383 -0.71 27.02 -8.33
N SER A 384 -0.24 25.79 -8.53
CA SER A 384 -0.10 24.81 -7.44
C SER A 384 0.92 25.24 -6.40
N ALA A 385 2.03 25.86 -6.79
CA ALA A 385 3.00 26.39 -5.84
C ALA A 385 2.38 27.49 -4.95
N VAL A 386 1.55 28.38 -5.50
CA VAL A 386 0.86 29.43 -4.74
C VAL A 386 -0.17 28.82 -3.79
N THR A 387 -1.06 27.95 -4.29
CA THR A 387 -2.10 27.31 -3.45
C THR A 387 -1.50 26.50 -2.30
N ILE A 388 -0.42 25.76 -2.53
CA ILE A 388 0.25 24.98 -1.48
C ILE A 388 0.98 25.89 -0.48
N ASP A 389 1.51 27.04 -0.91
CA ASP A 389 2.10 28.03 0.00
C ASP A 389 1.06 28.68 0.91
N GLU A 390 -0.17 28.91 0.41
CA GLU A 390 -1.30 29.37 1.22
C GLU A 390 -1.70 28.33 2.28
N ILE A 391 -1.76 27.05 1.91
CA ILE A 391 -2.01 25.95 2.86
C ILE A 391 -0.92 25.91 3.93
N PHE A 392 0.36 26.00 3.53
CA PHE A 392 1.49 26.04 4.45
C PHE A 392 1.35 27.17 5.47
N LYS A 393 1.04 28.40 5.02
CA LYS A 393 0.83 29.56 5.90
C LYS A 393 -0.38 29.39 6.82
N ARG A 394 -1.45 28.75 6.35
CA ARG A 394 -2.66 28.52 7.15
C ARG A 394 -2.43 27.59 8.34
N VAL A 395 -1.43 26.70 8.29
CA VAL A 395 -1.09 25.83 9.44
C VAL A 395 -0.80 26.66 10.68
N GLU A 396 -0.10 27.80 10.57
CA GLU A 396 0.23 28.65 11.72
C GLU A 396 -1.03 29.25 12.37
N ASN A 397 -2.04 29.60 11.56
CA ASN A 397 -3.34 30.07 12.06
C ASN A 397 -4.12 28.96 12.79
N VAL A 398 -4.02 27.72 12.31
CA VAL A 398 -4.64 26.57 12.98
C VAL A 398 -3.92 26.25 14.29
N ALA A 399 -2.59 26.39 14.30
CA ALA A 399 -1.78 26.19 15.49
C ALA A 399 -2.08 27.24 16.59
N SER A 400 -2.29 28.51 16.23
CA SER A 400 -2.62 29.57 17.20
C SER A 400 -4.00 29.39 17.85
N ARG A 401 -4.90 28.64 17.21
CA ARG A 401 -6.22 28.28 17.72
C ARG A 401 -6.26 26.91 18.43
N GLY A 402 -5.10 26.31 18.70
CA GLY A 402 -5.01 25.04 19.42
C GLY A 402 -5.41 23.81 18.62
N TYR A 403 -5.29 23.83 17.29
CA TYR A 403 -5.57 22.69 16.41
C TYR A 403 -7.01 22.16 16.54
N SER A 404 -7.99 23.05 16.42
CA SER A 404 -9.41 22.65 16.43
C SER A 404 -9.71 21.62 15.34
N GLU A 405 -10.56 20.64 15.65
CA GLU A 405 -10.94 19.57 14.71
C GLU A 405 -11.43 20.12 13.37
N SER A 406 -12.36 21.09 13.40
CA SER A 406 -12.94 21.67 12.21
C SER A 406 -11.91 22.37 11.33
N ASP A 407 -10.97 23.12 11.93
CA ASP A 407 -9.93 23.83 11.18
C ASP A 407 -8.95 22.84 10.54
N VAL A 408 -8.56 21.80 11.27
CA VAL A 408 -7.60 20.79 10.77
C VAL A 408 -8.21 19.91 9.68
N LEU A 409 -9.47 19.50 9.83
CA LEU A 409 -10.16 18.72 8.80
C LEU A 409 -10.38 19.54 7.52
N LEU A 410 -10.72 20.83 7.66
CA LEU A 410 -10.81 21.74 6.52
C LEU A 410 -9.45 21.94 5.85
N LEU A 411 -8.39 22.15 6.63
CA LEU A 411 -7.01 22.24 6.13
C LEU A 411 -6.59 20.97 5.37
N MET A 412 -6.92 19.79 5.89
CA MET A 412 -6.64 18.52 5.25
C MET A 412 -7.43 18.37 3.93
N SER A 413 -8.69 18.78 3.90
CA SER A 413 -9.52 18.77 2.70
C SER A 413 -8.90 19.65 1.60
N ASP A 414 -8.56 20.89 1.94
CA ASP A 414 -7.95 21.85 1.01
C ASP A 414 -6.59 21.36 0.52
N TYR A 415 -5.77 20.79 1.42
CA TYR A 415 -4.50 20.19 1.07
C TYR A 415 -4.67 19.04 0.05
N ASN A 416 -5.62 18.14 0.29
CA ASN A 416 -5.86 17.03 -0.63
C ASN A 416 -6.32 17.51 -2.01
N ALA A 417 -7.23 18.48 -2.06
CA ALA A 417 -7.68 19.07 -3.32
C ALA A 417 -6.54 19.75 -4.09
N ALA A 418 -5.66 20.48 -3.38
CA ALA A 418 -4.51 21.14 -4.00
C ALA A 418 -3.50 20.14 -4.59
N ILE A 419 -3.22 19.04 -3.89
CA ILE A 419 -2.29 18.00 -4.36
C ILE A 419 -2.86 17.23 -5.55
N GLU A 420 -4.15 16.89 -5.52
CA GLU A 420 -4.81 16.14 -6.60
C GLU A 420 -4.85 16.96 -7.91
N ARG A 421 -5.00 18.28 -7.80
CA ARG A 421 -4.92 19.21 -8.94
C ARG A 421 -3.49 19.48 -9.41
N ALA A 422 -2.50 19.39 -8.53
CA ALA A 422 -1.12 19.77 -8.87
C ALA A 422 -0.57 18.90 -10.01
N PRO A 423 0.29 19.39 -10.91
CA PRO A 423 1.00 18.51 -11.83
C PRO A 423 2.05 17.67 -11.09
N THR A 424 2.40 16.50 -11.62
CA THR A 424 3.55 15.74 -11.13
C THR A 424 4.81 16.61 -11.29
N PRO A 425 5.63 16.81 -10.24
CA PRO A 425 6.87 17.56 -10.37
C PRO A 425 7.73 17.01 -11.51
N LEU A 426 8.50 17.88 -12.17
CA LEU A 426 9.37 17.41 -13.22
C LEU A 426 10.33 16.33 -12.69
N PRO A 427 10.60 15.30 -13.49
CA PRO A 427 11.50 14.24 -13.09
C PRO A 427 12.86 14.78 -12.64
N TRP A 428 13.55 14.06 -11.76
CA TRP A 428 14.89 14.41 -11.23
C TRP A 428 14.98 15.62 -10.30
N ILE A 429 14.05 16.58 -10.35
CA ILE A 429 14.11 17.81 -9.52
C ILE A 429 14.25 17.47 -8.03
N TYR A 430 13.52 16.46 -7.56
CA TYR A 430 13.61 16.00 -6.18
C TYR A 430 15.04 15.55 -5.82
N LYS A 431 15.71 14.77 -6.69
CA LYS A 431 17.07 14.26 -6.42
C LYS A 431 18.09 15.37 -6.26
N PHE A 432 17.95 16.47 -7.02
CA PHE A 432 18.85 17.62 -6.93
C PHE A 432 18.56 18.51 -5.72
N ARG A 433 17.29 18.59 -5.29
CA ARG A 433 16.87 19.54 -4.25
C ARG A 433 16.77 18.96 -2.86
N GLN A 434 16.56 17.65 -2.73
CA GLN A 434 16.30 16.97 -1.45
C GLN A 434 17.31 17.37 -0.36
N ARG A 435 18.62 17.37 -0.64
CA ARG A 435 19.65 17.67 0.35
C ARG A 435 19.54 19.09 0.90
N ARG A 436 19.35 20.08 0.01
CA ARG A 436 19.21 21.48 0.40
C ARG A 436 17.87 21.72 1.12
N LEU A 437 16.81 21.04 0.68
CA LEU A 437 15.49 21.16 1.29
C LEU A 437 15.47 20.60 2.71
N SER A 438 16.05 19.42 2.93
CA SER A 438 16.15 18.82 4.26
C SER A 438 16.83 19.75 5.26
N LEU A 439 17.95 20.37 4.88
CA LEU A 439 18.67 21.33 5.73
C LEU A 439 17.81 22.58 6.05
N ARG A 440 17.14 23.15 5.05
CA ARG A 440 16.29 24.34 5.27
C ARG A 440 15.04 24.02 6.10
N TRP A 441 14.49 22.82 5.95
CA TRP A 441 13.38 22.37 6.78
C TRP A 441 13.81 22.19 8.23
N GLN A 442 14.94 21.55 8.49
CA GLN A 442 15.49 21.41 9.84
C GLN A 442 15.69 22.77 10.51
N ALA A 443 16.32 23.73 9.81
CA ALA A 443 16.49 25.09 10.31
C ALA A 443 15.14 25.80 10.58
N TYR A 444 14.12 25.57 9.74
CA TYR A 444 12.78 26.11 9.97
C TYR A 444 12.13 25.52 11.23
N VAL A 445 12.21 24.20 11.42
CA VAL A 445 11.68 23.53 12.61
C VAL A 445 12.39 24.00 13.87
N GLU A 446 13.72 24.10 13.85
CA GLU A 446 14.52 24.61 14.97
C GLU A 446 14.14 26.04 15.35
N ALA A 447 14.02 26.94 14.37
CA ALA A 447 13.61 28.33 14.61
C ALA A 447 12.16 28.44 15.15
N LYS A 448 11.26 27.57 14.66
CA LYS A 448 9.87 27.51 15.14
C LYS A 448 9.81 27.02 16.58
N LEU A 449 10.66 26.06 16.97
CA LEU A 449 10.76 25.59 18.36
C LEU A 449 11.34 26.68 19.27
N SER A 450 12.42 27.37 18.86
CA SER A 450 13.04 28.44 19.67
C SER A 450 12.08 29.61 19.91
N SER A 451 11.30 30.00 18.91
CA SER A 451 10.27 31.06 19.04
C SER A 451 9.16 30.72 20.04
N LYS A 452 8.87 29.43 20.25
CA LYS A 452 7.87 28.97 21.23
C LYS A 452 8.43 28.87 22.65
N THR A 453 9.75 28.69 22.79
CA THR A 453 10.42 28.58 24.10
C THR A 453 10.89 29.92 24.67
N GLY A 454 10.77 31.03 23.93
CA GLY A 454 11.08 32.38 24.43
C GLY A 454 12.56 32.60 24.75
N ILE A 455 13.47 31.95 24.03
CA ILE A 455 14.92 32.20 24.06
C ILE A 455 15.30 33.09 22.88
#